data_AF-D1AGG1-F1
#
_entry.id   AF-D1AGG1-F1
#
_cell.length_a   1.000
_cell.length_b   1.000
_cell.length_c   1.000
_cell.angle_alpha   90.00
_cell.angle_beta   90.00
_cell.angle_gamma   90.00
#
_symmetry.space_group_name_H-M   'P 1'
#
loop_
_entity.id
_entity.type
_entity.pdbx_description
1 polymer ?
#
loop_
_entity_poly.entity_id
_entity_poly.type
_entity_poly.pdbx_seq_one_letter_code
_entity_poly.pdbx_strand_id
1 'polypeptide(L)'
;MKLKITVFLIVLVLAGNVLKIFISDNIKTKVEIDESGLTMKQKEYSQDYDKMDINRSEYEDLITAGFSKSQAEKISVYKEFAGDVFSINELSAIKGFGKAGMEKAEKLLYVSREEKVRNRHNINKLDEDTLKLTGFTNKEIKIILPVIKKKKIRSNIELIELIGSDRYTEIESRLKYYD
;
A
#
# COMPACT_ATOMS: atom_id res chain seq x y z
N MET A 1 37.40 47.79 7.34
CA MET A 1 36.13 47.23 6.82
C MET A 1 36.12 45.70 6.76
N LYS A 2 37.14 45.05 6.20
CA LYS A 2 37.18 43.58 6.01
C LYS A 2 37.06 42.78 7.32
N LEU A 3 37.80 43.14 8.38
CA LEU A 3 37.76 42.42 9.67
C LEU A 3 36.38 42.46 10.35
N LYS A 4 35.66 43.59 10.27
CA LYS A 4 34.31 43.73 10.82
C LYS A 4 33.29 42.85 10.09
N ILE A 5 33.44 42.70 8.76
CA ILE A 5 32.59 41.84 7.93
C ILE A 5 32.87 40.35 8.20
N THR A 6 34.15 39.98 8.37
CA THR A 6 34.52 38.59 8.70
C THR A 6 33.99 38.17 10.08
N VAL A 7 34.10 39.04 11.09
CA VAL A 7 33.52 38.77 12.41
C VAL A 7 32.00 38.66 12.35
N PHE A 8 31.34 39.51 11.57
CA PHE A 8 29.89 39.44 11.37
C PHE A 8 29.43 38.13 10.70
N LEU A 9 30.19 37.63 9.72
CA LEU A 9 29.90 36.34 9.07
C LEU A 9 30.05 35.15 10.02
N ILE A 10 31.06 35.16 10.90
CA ILE A 10 31.24 34.10 11.90
C ILE A 10 30.08 34.09 12.90
N VAL A 11 29.62 35.27 13.35
CA VAL A 11 28.46 35.40 14.23
C VAL A 11 27.17 34.90 13.56
N LEU A 12 26.99 35.15 12.26
CA LEU A 12 25.84 34.64 11.50
C LEU A 12 25.83 33.11 11.40
N VAL A 13 26.98 32.48 11.17
CA VAL A 13 27.09 31.00 11.10
C VAL A 13 26.79 30.37 12.46
N LEU A 14 27.28 30.96 13.55
CA LEU A 14 26.98 30.50 14.91
C LEU A 14 25.50 30.70 15.28
N ALA A 15 24.89 31.84 14.91
CA ALA A 15 23.47 32.10 15.12
C ALA A 15 22.57 31.13 14.36
N GLY A 16 22.94 30.75 13.12
CA GLY A 16 22.22 29.77 12.33
C GLY A 16 22.19 28.37 12.97
N ASN A 17 23.29 27.94 13.58
CA ASN A 17 23.35 26.65 14.29
C ASN A 17 22.52 26.65 15.58
N VAL A 18 22.48 27.78 16.31
CA VAL A 18 21.62 27.92 17.51
C VAL A 18 20.14 27.92 17.14
N LEU A 19 19.76 28.56 16.03
CA LEU A 19 18.37 28.56 15.54
C LEU A 19 17.89 27.14 15.18
N LYS A 20 18.77 26.29 14.65
CA LYS A 20 18.46 24.89 14.31
C LYS A 20 18.13 24.04 15.55
N ILE A 21 18.86 24.27 16.66
CA ILE A 21 18.61 23.62 17.95
C ILE A 21 17.30 24.16 18.56
N PHE A 22 17.06 25.47 18.49
CA PHE A 22 15.84 26.09 19.01
C PHE A 22 14.57 25.64 18.27
N ILE A 23 14.63 25.44 16.95
CA ILE A 23 13.51 24.86 16.17
C ILE A 23 13.31 23.38 16.54
N SER A 24 14.38 22.63 16.82
CA SER A 24 14.30 21.23 17.24
C SER A 24 13.65 21.06 18.62
N ASP A 25 13.81 22.02 19.53
CA ASP A 25 13.25 21.97 20.89
C ASP A 25 11.85 22.62 21.02
N ASN A 26 11.44 23.48 20.07
CA ASN A 26 10.15 24.19 20.10
C ASN A 26 9.02 23.54 19.28
N ILE A 27 9.25 22.40 18.62
CA ILE A 27 8.15 21.49 18.25
C ILE A 27 7.81 20.62 19.48
N LYS A 28 7.57 21.26 20.61
CA LYS A 28 6.83 20.70 21.74
C LYS A 28 5.42 21.24 21.61
N THR A 29 4.54 20.34 21.16
CA THR A 29 3.10 20.47 21.06
C THR A 29 2.48 21.44 22.06
N LYS A 30 1.89 22.52 21.53
CA LYS A 30 0.82 23.25 22.22
C LYS A 30 -0.32 23.44 21.23
N VAL A 31 -1.34 22.59 21.34
CA VAL A 31 -2.64 22.83 20.69
C VAL A 31 -3.68 22.82 21.81
N GLU A 32 -4.14 24.03 22.13
CA GLU A 32 -5.40 24.27 22.84
C GLU A 32 -6.55 23.77 21.96
N ILE A 33 -7.47 23.02 22.55
CA ILE A 33 -8.67 22.52 21.88
C ILE A 33 -9.71 23.63 21.99
N ASP A 34 -10.07 24.28 20.87
CA ASP A 34 -11.36 24.94 20.75
C ASP A 34 -12.36 24.01 20.04
N GLU A 35 -13.61 24.09 20.49
CA GLU A 35 -14.75 23.34 19.97
C GLU A 35 -15.19 23.90 18.61
N SER A 36 -14.49 23.57 17.53
CA SER A 36 -15.05 23.74 16.19
C SER A 36 -14.46 22.73 15.22
N GLY A 37 -15.25 21.68 14.96
CA GLY A 37 -14.83 20.54 14.15
C GLY A 37 -14.41 20.89 12.73
N LEU A 38 -13.28 20.31 12.30
CA LEU A 38 -12.94 19.85 10.94
C LEU A 38 -11.46 19.42 10.94
N THR A 39 -11.17 18.20 11.41
CA THR A 39 -9.82 17.63 11.28
C THR A 39 -9.78 16.60 10.16
N MET A 40 -9.31 17.03 8.98
CA MET A 40 -8.74 16.10 8.02
C MET A 40 -7.50 15.47 8.67
N LYS A 41 -7.61 14.19 9.04
CA LYS A 41 -6.49 13.38 9.51
C LYS A 41 -5.45 13.26 8.39
N GLN A 42 -4.47 14.15 8.35
CA GLN A 42 -3.19 13.82 7.73
C GLN A 42 -2.56 12.70 8.58
N LYS A 43 -2.62 11.47 8.10
CA LYS A 43 -1.78 10.38 8.60
C LYS A 43 -0.34 10.75 8.25
N GLU A 44 0.38 11.31 9.21
CA GLU A 44 1.83 11.38 9.19
C GLU A 44 2.35 9.94 9.27
N TYR A 45 2.73 9.38 8.11
CA TYR A 45 3.45 8.11 8.06
C TYR A 45 4.92 8.41 8.39
N SER A 46 5.29 8.28 9.66
CA SER A 46 6.69 8.11 10.04
C SER A 46 7.24 6.91 9.27
N GLN A 47 8.32 7.10 8.49
CA GLN A 47 9.13 5.96 8.03
C GLN A 47 9.68 5.28 9.28
N ASP A 48 9.02 4.19 9.64
CA ASP A 48 9.45 3.29 10.70
C ASP A 48 10.62 2.50 10.11
N TYR A 49 11.85 2.84 10.53
CA TYR A 49 13.09 2.25 9.97
C TYR A 49 13.17 0.73 10.15
N ASP A 50 12.26 0.14 10.93
CA ASP A 50 12.12 -1.30 11.16
C ASP A 50 11.22 -2.02 10.14
N LYS A 51 10.50 -1.28 9.29
CA LYS A 51 9.63 -1.90 8.28
C LYS A 51 10.37 -2.13 6.98
N MET A 52 9.97 -3.19 6.30
CA MET A 52 10.56 -3.62 5.04
C MET A 52 9.65 -3.29 3.85
N ASP A 53 10.21 -2.82 2.73
CA ASP A 53 9.42 -2.57 1.51
C ASP A 53 9.02 -3.89 0.87
N ILE A 54 7.73 -4.20 0.87
CA ILE A 54 7.21 -5.46 0.32
C ILE A 54 7.57 -5.68 -1.15
N ASN A 55 7.63 -4.61 -1.95
CA ASN A 55 7.88 -4.75 -3.38
C ASN A 55 9.35 -5.07 -3.65
N ARG A 56 10.26 -4.56 -2.80
CA ARG A 56 11.70 -4.82 -2.85
C ARG A 56 12.12 -6.07 -2.06
N SER A 57 11.26 -6.60 -1.21
CA SER A 57 11.53 -7.79 -0.41
C SER A 57 11.58 -9.05 -1.27
N GLU A 58 12.60 -9.88 -1.07
CA GLU A 58 12.65 -11.24 -1.57
C GLU A 58 12.07 -12.24 -0.55
N TYR A 59 11.94 -13.50 -0.97
CA TYR A 59 11.44 -14.57 -0.12
C TYR A 59 12.23 -14.68 1.20
N GLU A 60 13.57 -14.67 1.13
CA GLU A 60 14.43 -14.80 2.32
C GLU A 60 14.33 -13.59 3.26
N ASP A 61 14.12 -12.39 2.71
CA ASP A 61 13.91 -11.19 3.50
C ASP A 61 12.61 -11.31 4.33
N LEU A 62 11.54 -11.85 3.74
CA LEU A 62 10.28 -12.11 4.43
C LEU A 62 10.46 -13.14 5.55
N ILE A 63 11.27 -14.19 5.35
CA ILE A 63 11.58 -15.16 6.41
C ILE A 63 12.33 -14.48 7.55
N THR A 64 13.35 -13.68 7.24
CA THR A 64 14.14 -12.95 8.23
C THR A 64 13.31 -11.93 9.00
N ALA A 65 12.38 -11.24 8.32
CA ALA A 65 11.40 -10.35 8.95
C ALA A 65 10.40 -11.10 9.85
N GLY A 66 10.38 -12.44 9.78
CA GLY A 66 9.66 -13.31 10.70
C GLY A 66 8.42 -13.95 10.10
N PHE A 67 8.11 -13.77 8.80
CA PHE A 67 7.02 -14.49 8.14
C PHE A 67 7.30 -16.00 8.07
N SER A 68 6.25 -16.81 8.11
CA SER A 68 6.43 -18.25 7.91
C SER A 68 6.77 -18.55 6.44
N LYS A 69 7.40 -19.70 6.17
CA LYS A 69 7.68 -20.17 4.80
C LYS A 69 6.46 -20.09 3.88
N SER A 70 5.31 -20.56 4.36
CA SER A 70 4.05 -20.49 3.59
C SER A 70 3.55 -19.06 3.35
N GLN A 71 3.77 -18.12 4.28
CA GLN A 71 3.40 -16.72 4.08
C GLN A 71 4.32 -16.04 3.06
N ALA A 72 5.63 -16.24 3.18
CA ALA A 72 6.63 -15.68 2.27
C ALA A 72 6.45 -16.19 0.83
N GLU A 73 6.21 -17.50 0.68
CA GLU A 73 5.92 -18.11 -0.62
C GLU A 73 4.67 -17.50 -1.26
N LYS A 74 3.58 -17.37 -0.51
CA LYS A 74 2.34 -16.81 -1.06
C LYS A 74 2.41 -15.31 -1.36
N ILE A 75 3.18 -14.54 -0.59
CA ILE A 75 3.48 -13.14 -0.96
C ILE A 75 4.22 -13.13 -2.30
N SER A 76 5.23 -13.99 -2.46
CA SER A 76 6.01 -14.06 -3.71
C SER A 76 5.13 -14.41 -4.91
N VAL A 77 4.28 -15.43 -4.78
CA VAL A 77 3.27 -15.82 -5.78
C VAL A 77 2.31 -14.65 -6.08
N TYR A 78 1.89 -13.92 -5.05
CA TYR A 78 1.02 -12.76 -5.24
C TYR A 78 1.72 -11.67 -6.06
N LYS A 79 2.99 -11.35 -5.77
CA LYS A 79 3.74 -10.34 -6.54
C LYS A 79 3.93 -10.76 -8.00
N GLU A 80 4.24 -12.03 -8.23
CA GLU A 80 4.38 -12.57 -9.59
C GLU A 80 3.05 -12.46 -10.37
N PHE A 81 1.93 -12.79 -9.73
CA PHE A 81 0.62 -12.69 -10.33
C PHE A 81 0.16 -11.23 -10.52
N ALA A 82 0.15 -10.43 -9.45
CA ALA A 82 -0.48 -9.11 -9.42
C ALA A 82 0.43 -7.96 -9.90
N GLY A 83 1.75 -8.19 -9.98
CA GLY A 83 2.74 -7.13 -10.10
C GLY A 83 3.08 -6.55 -8.72
N ASP A 84 3.37 -5.25 -8.68
CA ASP A 84 3.65 -4.57 -7.43
C ASP A 84 2.41 -4.54 -6.51
N VAL A 85 2.66 -4.60 -5.21
CA VAL A 85 1.68 -4.38 -4.16
C VAL A 85 1.49 -2.88 -3.98
N PHE A 86 0.24 -2.41 -4.06
CA PHE A 86 -0.09 -0.99 -3.96
C PHE A 86 -0.45 -0.57 -2.54
N SER A 87 -0.93 -1.52 -1.74
CA SER A 87 -1.31 -1.33 -0.34
C SER A 87 -1.16 -2.65 0.42
N ILE A 88 -0.75 -2.59 1.69
CA ILE A 88 -0.67 -3.78 2.56
C ILE A 88 -2.01 -4.51 2.62
N ASN A 89 -3.13 -3.79 2.54
CA ASN A 89 -4.47 -4.37 2.55
C ASN A 89 -4.70 -5.39 1.42
N GLU A 90 -3.98 -5.31 0.31
CA GLU A 90 -4.10 -6.27 -0.79
C GLU A 90 -3.73 -7.70 -0.38
N LEU A 91 -2.88 -7.85 0.63
CA LEU A 91 -2.50 -9.16 1.14
C LEU A 91 -3.67 -9.91 1.75
N SER A 92 -4.77 -9.24 2.12
CA SER A 92 -5.96 -9.93 2.66
C SER A 92 -6.59 -10.91 1.66
N ALA A 93 -6.30 -10.76 0.36
CA ALA A 93 -6.67 -11.71 -0.68
C ALA A 93 -5.93 -13.05 -0.56
N ILE A 94 -4.79 -13.08 0.13
CA ILE A 94 -3.89 -14.22 0.25
C ILE A 94 -4.30 -15.11 1.44
N LYS A 95 -4.46 -16.41 1.20
CA LYS A 95 -4.73 -17.38 2.27
C LYS A 95 -3.61 -17.39 3.32
N GLY A 96 -3.94 -17.04 4.56
CA GLY A 96 -2.98 -16.91 5.66
C GLY A 96 -2.75 -15.46 6.11
N PHE A 97 -3.38 -14.51 5.41
CA PHE A 97 -3.47 -13.10 5.76
C PHE A 97 -4.91 -12.74 6.18
N GLY A 98 -5.45 -13.53 7.12
CA GLY A 98 -6.59 -13.08 7.93
C GLY A 98 -6.13 -12.05 8.98
N LYS A 99 -6.92 -11.82 10.02
CA LYS A 99 -6.64 -10.80 11.05
C LYS A 99 -5.18 -10.78 11.55
N ALA A 100 -4.69 -11.91 12.08
CA ALA A 100 -3.33 -11.99 12.63
C ALA A 100 -2.23 -11.83 11.56
N GLY A 101 -2.47 -12.33 10.34
CA GLY A 101 -1.51 -12.19 9.24
C GLY A 101 -1.44 -10.74 8.74
N MET A 102 -2.57 -10.05 8.71
CA MET A 102 -2.65 -8.63 8.37
C MET A 102 -2.01 -7.74 9.44
N GLU A 103 -2.31 -7.96 10.72
CA GLU A 103 -1.67 -7.23 11.83
C GLU A 103 -0.14 -7.33 11.77
N LYS A 104 0.37 -8.53 11.45
CA LYS A 104 1.80 -8.76 11.25
C LYS A 104 2.34 -8.03 10.02
N ALA A 105 1.63 -8.08 8.89
CA ALA A 105 2.01 -7.37 7.68
C ALA A 105 2.07 -5.86 7.89
N GLU A 106 1.06 -5.27 8.54
CA GLU A 106 1.02 -3.84 8.85
C GLU A 106 2.14 -3.40 9.79
N LYS A 107 2.57 -4.28 10.70
CA LYS A 107 3.67 -4.02 11.63
C LYS A 107 5.04 -4.11 10.96
N LEU A 108 5.23 -5.04 10.02
CA LEU A 108 6.56 -5.38 9.49
C LEU A 108 6.82 -4.85 8.08
N LEU A 109 5.78 -4.54 7.32
CA LEU A 109 5.89 -4.18 5.90
C LEU A 109 5.38 -2.76 5.66
N TYR A 110 5.96 -2.12 4.64
CA TYR A 110 5.42 -0.92 4.03
C TYR A 110 5.41 -1.05 2.51
N VAL A 111 4.72 -0.13 1.84
CA VAL A 111 4.73 0.01 0.39
C VAL A 111 5.37 1.35 0.06
N SER A 112 6.45 1.35 -0.69
CA SER A 112 7.11 2.59 -1.13
C SER A 112 6.23 3.40 -2.09
N ARG A 113 6.62 4.68 -2.25
CA ARG A 113 5.97 5.62 -3.18
C ARG A 113 6.57 5.59 -4.59
N GLU A 114 7.48 4.65 -4.84
CA GLU A 114 8.09 4.47 -6.16
C GLU A 114 7.02 4.14 -7.21
N GLU A 115 7.36 4.31 -8.49
CA GLU A 115 6.48 3.91 -9.57
C GLU A 115 6.20 2.41 -9.47
N LYS A 116 4.91 2.06 -9.55
CA LYS A 116 4.42 0.69 -9.37
C LYS A 116 3.73 0.22 -10.63
N VAL A 117 3.98 -1.02 -10.99
CA VAL A 117 3.41 -1.70 -12.15
C VAL A 117 2.41 -2.74 -11.68
N ARG A 118 1.23 -2.75 -12.30
CA ARG A 118 0.19 -3.74 -12.01
C ARG A 118 -0.03 -4.63 -13.23
N ASN A 119 -0.12 -5.93 -12.98
CA ASN A 119 -0.51 -6.88 -14.00
C ASN A 119 -2.04 -6.89 -14.16
N ARG A 120 -2.49 -6.83 -15.41
CA ARG A 120 -3.91 -6.94 -15.76
C ARG A 120 -4.22 -8.30 -16.34
N HIS A 121 -5.22 -8.95 -15.77
CA HIS A 121 -5.60 -10.30 -16.13
C HIS A 121 -6.91 -10.36 -16.90
N ASN A 122 -6.97 -11.23 -17.91
CA ASN A 122 -8.21 -11.47 -18.62
C ASN A 122 -9.20 -12.20 -17.69
N ILE A 123 -10.26 -11.52 -17.25
CA ILE A 123 -11.23 -12.06 -16.29
C ILE A 123 -11.79 -13.40 -16.75
N ASN A 124 -11.96 -13.59 -18.06
CA ASN A 124 -12.52 -14.81 -18.66
C ASN A 124 -11.59 -16.01 -18.60
N LYS A 125 -10.34 -15.84 -18.16
CA LYS A 125 -9.34 -16.90 -18.00
C LYS A 125 -9.02 -17.23 -16.55
N LEU A 126 -9.62 -16.50 -15.61
CA LEU A 126 -9.36 -16.68 -14.18
C LEU A 126 -10.21 -17.81 -13.60
N ASP A 127 -9.59 -18.59 -12.72
CA ASP A 127 -10.25 -19.56 -11.86
C ASP A 127 -10.64 -18.94 -10.51
N GLU A 128 -11.21 -19.75 -9.60
CA GLU A 128 -11.65 -19.25 -8.31
C GLU A 128 -10.51 -18.64 -7.47
N ASP A 129 -9.33 -19.27 -7.45
CA ASP A 129 -8.24 -18.81 -6.59
C ASP A 129 -7.58 -17.55 -7.17
N THR A 130 -7.36 -17.50 -8.48
CA THR A 130 -6.84 -16.31 -9.15
C THR A 130 -7.82 -15.14 -9.14
N LEU A 131 -9.15 -15.40 -9.20
CA LEU A 131 -10.15 -14.35 -8.94
C LEU A 131 -10.02 -13.77 -7.53
N LYS A 132 -9.79 -14.59 -6.49
CA LYS A 132 -9.54 -14.08 -5.13
C LYS A 132 -8.33 -13.17 -5.09
N LEU A 133 -7.24 -13.55 -5.76
CA LEU A 133 -6.01 -12.73 -5.82
C LEU A 133 -6.22 -11.39 -6.52
N THR A 134 -7.17 -11.28 -7.45
CA THR A 134 -7.57 -9.97 -8.02
C THR A 134 -8.44 -9.12 -7.08
N GLY A 135 -8.77 -9.62 -5.89
CA GLY A 135 -9.54 -8.90 -4.87
C GLY A 135 -11.05 -9.14 -4.92
N PHE A 136 -11.54 -10.09 -5.72
CA PHE A 136 -12.96 -10.47 -5.66
C PHE A 136 -13.28 -11.18 -4.35
N THR A 137 -14.46 -10.89 -3.79
CA THR A 137 -14.96 -11.61 -2.61
C THR A 137 -15.52 -12.97 -3.00
N ASN A 138 -15.59 -13.90 -2.04
CA ASN A 138 -16.21 -15.21 -2.25
C ASN A 138 -17.68 -15.11 -2.74
N LYS A 139 -18.39 -14.03 -2.40
CA LYS A 139 -19.76 -13.79 -2.88
C LYS A 139 -19.75 -13.40 -4.37
N GLU A 140 -18.88 -12.47 -4.75
CA GLU A 140 -18.71 -12.04 -6.15
C GLU A 140 -18.26 -13.20 -7.05
N ILE A 141 -17.33 -14.02 -6.58
CA ILE A 141 -16.81 -15.16 -7.37
C ILE A 141 -17.93 -16.17 -7.68
N LYS A 142 -18.82 -16.43 -6.71
CA LYS A 142 -19.99 -17.31 -6.93
C LYS A 142 -20.95 -16.77 -7.98
N ILE A 143 -20.97 -15.46 -8.21
CA ILE A 143 -21.78 -14.81 -9.24
C ILE A 143 -21.04 -14.85 -10.58
N ILE A 144 -19.76 -14.48 -10.60
CA ILE A 144 -18.96 -14.28 -11.82
C ILE A 144 -18.57 -15.62 -12.47
N LEU A 145 -18.14 -16.61 -11.70
CA LEU A 145 -17.57 -17.85 -12.23
C LEU A 145 -18.58 -18.65 -13.09
N PRO A 146 -19.87 -18.79 -12.69
CA PRO A 146 -20.88 -19.37 -13.56
C PRO A 146 -21.12 -18.56 -14.85
N VAL A 147 -21.04 -17.23 -14.77
CA VAL A 147 -21.18 -16.36 -15.94
C VAL A 147 -20.07 -16.66 -16.93
N ILE A 148 -18.80 -16.59 -16.52
CA ILE A 148 -17.62 -16.87 -17.37
C ILE A 148 -17.73 -18.24 -18.05
N LYS A 149 -18.16 -19.27 -17.32
CA LYS A 149 -18.32 -20.64 -17.84
C LYS A 149 -19.41 -20.74 -18.91
N LYS A 150 -20.49 -19.96 -18.80
CA LYS A 150 -21.60 -19.95 -19.75
C LYS A 150 -21.35 -19.02 -20.93
N LYS A 151 -20.80 -17.83 -20.66
CA LYS A 151 -20.50 -16.78 -21.63
C LYS A 151 -19.32 -15.94 -21.15
N LYS A 152 -18.53 -15.42 -22.09
CA LYS A 152 -17.49 -14.45 -21.75
C LYS A 152 -18.13 -13.13 -21.29
N ILE A 153 -17.56 -12.53 -20.25
CA ILE A 153 -17.79 -11.13 -19.87
C ILE A 153 -17.01 -10.26 -20.85
N ARG A 154 -17.71 -9.40 -21.59
CA ARG A 154 -17.13 -8.66 -22.72
C ARG A 154 -16.74 -7.22 -22.41
N SER A 155 -17.27 -6.66 -21.33
CA SER A 155 -17.05 -5.25 -21.01
C SER A 155 -17.12 -5.00 -19.51
N ASN A 156 -16.69 -3.79 -19.13
CA ASN A 156 -16.87 -3.25 -17.80
C ASN A 156 -18.34 -3.10 -17.42
N ILE A 157 -19.21 -2.74 -18.37
CA ILE A 157 -20.65 -2.61 -18.13
C ILE A 157 -21.23 -3.95 -17.66
N GLU A 158 -20.90 -5.05 -18.34
CA GLU A 158 -21.36 -6.38 -17.94
C GLU A 158 -20.82 -6.79 -16.56
N LEU A 159 -19.61 -6.39 -16.19
CA LEU A 159 -19.06 -6.69 -14.86
C LEU A 159 -19.73 -5.84 -13.78
N ILE A 160 -19.98 -4.55 -14.05
CA ILE A 160 -20.67 -3.62 -13.15
C ILE A 160 -22.08 -4.13 -12.82
N GLU A 161 -22.80 -4.69 -13.80
CA GLU A 161 -24.12 -5.29 -13.56
C GLU A 161 -24.08 -6.46 -12.57
N LEU A 162 -22.94 -7.16 -12.44
CA LEU A 162 -22.78 -8.31 -11.55
C LEU A 162 -22.34 -7.93 -10.13
N ILE A 163 -21.51 -6.88 -9.98
CA ILE A 163 -20.85 -6.56 -8.70
C ILE A 163 -21.11 -5.14 -8.18
N GLY A 164 -21.72 -4.28 -8.99
CA GLY A 164 -21.91 -2.86 -8.70
C GLY A 164 -20.74 -1.97 -9.11
N SER A 165 -21.02 -0.67 -9.29
CA SER A 165 -20.04 0.34 -9.72
C SER A 165 -18.91 0.52 -8.72
N ASP A 166 -19.25 0.63 -7.44
CA ASP A 166 -18.28 0.96 -6.38
C ASP A 166 -17.25 -0.16 -6.26
N ARG A 167 -17.74 -1.42 -6.28
CA ARG A 167 -16.89 -2.60 -6.28
C ARG A 167 -16.02 -2.67 -7.53
N TYR A 168 -16.57 -2.34 -8.70
CA TYR A 168 -15.82 -2.34 -9.96
C TYR A 168 -14.62 -1.38 -9.91
N THR A 169 -14.82 -0.15 -9.43
CA THR A 169 -13.74 0.86 -9.32
C THR A 169 -12.56 0.38 -8.47
N GLU A 170 -12.81 -0.42 -7.43
CA GLU A 170 -11.74 -0.95 -6.56
C GLU A 170 -10.86 -2.02 -7.23
N ILE A 171 -11.34 -2.67 -8.30
CA ILE A 171 -10.68 -3.84 -8.91
C ILE A 171 -10.37 -3.69 -10.38
N GLU A 172 -10.94 -2.70 -11.08
CA GLU A 172 -10.81 -2.52 -12.53
C GLU A 172 -9.36 -2.49 -13.01
N SER A 173 -8.47 -1.93 -12.19
CA SER A 173 -7.04 -1.81 -12.49
C SER A 173 -6.32 -3.16 -12.60
N ARG A 174 -6.91 -4.26 -12.12
CA ARG A 174 -6.38 -5.63 -12.17
C ARG A 174 -6.93 -6.46 -13.32
N LEU A 175 -7.89 -5.92 -14.08
CA LEU A 175 -8.70 -6.70 -15.01
C LEU A 175 -8.62 -6.17 -16.44
N LYS A 176 -8.70 -7.08 -17.40
CA LYS A 176 -8.98 -6.81 -18.82
C LYS A 176 -9.99 -7.85 -19.33
N TYR A 177 -10.61 -7.58 -20.48
CA TYR A 177 -11.67 -8.44 -21.05
C TYR A 177 -11.18 -9.24 -22.26
N TYR A 178 -10.10 -8.77 -22.87
CA TYR A 178 -9.45 -9.34 -24.04
C TYR A 178 -7.95 -9.50 -23.74
N ASP A 179 -7.28 -10.34 -24.52
CA ASP A 179 -5.84 -10.56 -24.35
C ASP A 179 -5.02 -9.41 -24.93
#